data_AF-A0A9P6I0Z0-F1
#
_entry.id   AF-A0A9P6I0Z0-F1
#
_cell.length_a   1.000
_cell.length_b   1.000
_cell.length_c   1.000
_cell.angle_alpha   90.00
_cell.angle_beta   90.00
_cell.angle_gamma   90.00
#
_symmetry.space_group_name_H-M   'P 1'
#
loop_
_entity.id
_entity.type
_entity.pdbx_description
1 polymer ?
#
loop_
_entity_poly.entity_id
_entity_poly.type
_entity_poly.pdbx_seq_one_letter_code
_entity_poly.pdbx_strand_id
1 'polypeptide(L)'
;MAPTSSIEKLPLHVTSGILAQLDTIAQLSLVVRSHRIFHDAFNENSQTVARSVVLNQIPPGMFPYAAALLHSIHVNPSKHDAVRELLSQLETTLTSNNTKIGQLSHYPLSAYAALSRDLSAVEILRNDMVAETLPLFKSRFEFDHTPEASDQELYRLNRAFLRYQLMCNLFCIPCKVGRPLSCEEITRCFFSSFSPWVNEQMLCVYAYLERKVAEAFDDVAAHDVDHGEMPIDWEEDGTESSHIQSHLCRGLPFLVAVLRARTFGERESLLPMHPKPKRYYDSVPFEILRLMMPEKAFVDELNPVEWWVPLSECSSSNIAKLSTPLDGERDALSSNPCQLWLQAHKEDEVYEIVVDKYFSKALWECAYLIWDWEQTTDLERRCAAVSNMKLFFPRARLSWTIEEFRLSEMQRTCIWLFGGHGYWPRRRRSDEHFDFSGISGIEENDEAKLIVKFRIEEKKIIDELRNL
;
A
#
# COMPACT_ATOMS: atom_id res chain seq x y z
N MET A 1 -32.69 23.77 38.13
CA MET A 1 -31.56 22.81 38.15
C MET A 1 -31.66 21.98 36.89
N ALA A 2 -30.67 22.05 36.00
CA ALA A 2 -30.61 21.13 34.86
C ALA A 2 -30.49 19.69 35.41
N PRO A 3 -31.19 18.70 34.83
CA PRO A 3 -31.09 17.33 35.29
C PRO A 3 -29.65 16.85 35.12
N THR A 4 -28.98 16.53 36.22
CA THR A 4 -27.67 15.86 36.21
C THR A 4 -27.81 14.58 35.39
N SER A 5 -26.98 14.44 34.37
CA SER A 5 -26.95 13.28 33.48
C SER A 5 -26.82 11.98 34.30
N SER A 6 -27.59 10.95 33.94
CA SER A 6 -27.56 9.64 34.62
C SER A 6 -26.14 9.03 34.67
N ILE A 7 -25.31 9.35 33.67
CA ILE A 7 -23.95 8.82 33.55
C ILE A 7 -22.98 9.38 34.60
N GLU A 8 -23.24 10.59 35.12
CA GLU A 8 -22.40 11.24 36.14
C GLU A 8 -22.48 10.56 37.51
N LYS A 9 -23.48 9.70 37.70
CA LYS A 9 -23.72 8.95 38.95
C LYS A 9 -23.12 7.55 38.91
N LEU A 10 -22.56 7.12 37.79
CA LEU A 10 -21.95 5.80 37.67
C LEU A 10 -20.61 5.75 38.39
N PRO A 11 -20.27 4.63 39.05
CA PRO A 11 -18.93 4.40 39.57
C PRO A 11 -17.88 4.45 38.44
N LEU A 12 -16.68 4.95 38.75
CA LEU A 12 -15.62 5.13 37.74
C LEU A 12 -15.26 3.84 37.01
N HIS A 13 -15.27 2.68 37.67
CA HIS A 13 -15.01 1.38 37.02
C HIS A 13 -16.07 1.02 35.96
N VAL A 14 -17.35 1.38 36.17
CA VAL A 14 -18.41 1.19 35.17
C VAL A 14 -18.18 2.14 34.00
N THR A 15 -17.84 3.39 34.29
CA THR A 15 -17.49 4.38 33.25
C THR A 15 -16.25 3.95 32.45
N SER A 16 -15.20 3.40 33.08
CA SER A 16 -14.05 2.81 32.38
C SER A 16 -14.48 1.64 31.49
N GLY A 17 -15.39 0.79 31.97
CA GLY A 17 -15.97 -0.31 31.20
C GLY A 17 -16.73 0.17 29.96
N ILE A 18 -17.46 1.29 30.06
CA ILE A 18 -18.13 1.95 28.92
C ILE A 18 -17.09 2.50 27.94
N LEU A 19 -16.08 3.21 28.43
CA LEU A 19 -14.99 3.75 27.59
C LEU A 19 -14.23 2.65 26.84
N ALA A 20 -14.12 1.46 27.44
CA ALA A 20 -13.47 0.30 26.85
C ALA A 20 -14.25 -0.32 25.67
N GLN A 21 -15.52 0.08 25.45
CA GLN A 21 -16.34 -0.37 24.32
C GLN A 21 -16.28 0.57 23.11
N LEU A 22 -15.51 1.66 23.16
CA LEU A 22 -15.36 2.55 22.01
C LEU A 22 -14.59 1.88 20.88
N ASP A 23 -14.88 2.29 19.64
CA ASP A 23 -14.33 1.64 18.45
C ASP A 23 -12.86 1.98 18.24
N THR A 24 -12.44 3.21 18.57
CA THR A 24 -11.07 3.68 18.30
C THR A 24 -10.45 4.49 19.43
N ILE A 25 -9.12 4.51 19.48
CA ILE A 25 -8.38 5.38 20.42
C ILE A 25 -8.64 6.87 20.11
N ALA A 26 -8.92 7.21 18.85
CA ALA A 26 -9.27 8.58 18.46
C ALA A 26 -10.61 9.02 19.09
N GLN A 27 -11.65 8.17 19.00
CA GLN A 27 -12.93 8.42 19.67
C GLN A 27 -12.76 8.49 21.19
N LEU A 28 -11.98 7.57 21.77
CA LEU A 28 -11.66 7.58 23.20
C LEU A 28 -11.06 8.93 23.64
N SER A 29 -10.12 9.48 22.86
CA SER A 29 -9.51 10.78 23.15
C SER A 29 -10.54 11.91 23.18
N LEU A 30 -11.50 11.92 22.26
CA LEU A 30 -12.57 12.92 22.22
C LEU A 30 -13.51 12.80 23.43
N VAL A 31 -13.94 11.58 23.76
CA VAL A 31 -14.85 11.33 24.90
C VAL A 31 -14.17 11.69 26.22
N VAL A 32 -12.92 11.29 26.42
CA VAL A 32 -12.13 11.64 27.61
C VAL A 32 -12.01 13.15 27.82
N ARG A 33 -11.92 13.92 26.73
CA ARG A 33 -11.85 15.39 26.78
C ARG A 33 -13.21 16.07 26.95
N SER A 34 -14.30 15.35 26.75
CA SER A 34 -15.65 15.94 26.78
C SER A 34 -16.15 16.22 28.19
N HIS A 35 -15.74 15.43 29.20
CA HIS A 35 -16.20 15.60 30.57
C HIS A 35 -15.22 15.02 31.61
N ARG A 36 -15.19 15.63 32.81
CA ARG A 36 -14.30 15.22 33.90
C ARG A 36 -14.48 13.78 34.34
N ILE A 37 -15.72 13.25 34.36
CA ILE A 37 -15.95 11.86 34.77
C ILE A 37 -15.27 10.84 33.84
N PHE A 38 -15.23 11.11 32.53
CA PHE A 38 -14.56 10.24 31.56
C PHE A 38 -13.05 10.36 31.67
N HIS A 39 -12.55 11.57 31.92
CA HIS A 39 -11.15 11.80 32.21
C HIS A 39 -10.68 11.06 33.47
N ASP A 40 -11.43 11.17 34.57
CA ASP A 40 -11.08 10.54 35.83
C ASP A 40 -11.17 9.00 35.72
N ALA A 41 -12.23 8.48 35.09
CA ALA A 41 -12.38 7.04 34.83
C ALA A 41 -11.30 6.48 33.88
N PHE A 42 -10.87 7.26 32.88
CA PHE A 42 -9.76 6.85 32.01
C PHE A 42 -8.43 6.87 32.77
N ASN A 43 -8.15 7.90 33.56
CA ASN A 43 -6.88 7.99 34.28
C ASN A 43 -6.67 6.85 35.28
N GLU A 44 -7.74 6.39 35.95
CA GLU A 44 -7.64 5.23 36.86
C GLU A 44 -7.27 3.93 36.14
N ASN A 45 -7.71 3.74 34.88
CA ASN A 45 -7.60 2.46 34.17
C ASN A 45 -7.08 2.59 32.72
N SER A 46 -6.24 3.59 32.45
CA SER A 46 -5.92 4.02 31.08
C SER A 46 -5.39 2.91 30.19
N GLN A 47 -4.50 2.08 30.74
CA GLN A 47 -3.91 0.92 30.05
C GLN A 47 -4.96 -0.15 29.70
N THR A 48 -5.82 -0.50 30.65
CA THR A 48 -6.88 -1.48 30.45
C THR A 48 -7.89 -0.99 29.42
N VAL A 49 -8.33 0.27 29.52
CA VAL A 49 -9.29 0.86 28.59
C VAL A 49 -8.70 0.91 27.17
N ALA A 50 -7.49 1.44 27.00
CA ALA A 50 -6.86 1.54 25.69
C ALA A 50 -6.62 0.15 25.06
N ARG A 51 -6.16 -0.82 25.85
CA ARG A 51 -5.98 -2.20 25.39
C ARG A 51 -7.29 -2.82 24.94
N SER A 52 -8.37 -2.65 25.70
CA SER A 52 -9.69 -3.17 25.33
C SER A 52 -10.20 -2.56 24.03
N VAL A 53 -10.08 -1.24 23.86
CA VAL A 53 -10.44 -0.54 22.61
C VAL A 53 -9.68 -1.11 21.41
N VAL A 54 -8.37 -1.37 21.55
CA VAL A 54 -7.57 -1.97 20.48
C VAL A 54 -7.97 -3.42 20.23
N LEU A 55 -8.20 -4.22 21.27
CA LEU A 55 -8.63 -5.62 21.14
C LEU A 55 -9.94 -5.73 20.36
N ASN A 56 -10.87 -4.80 20.55
CA ASN A 56 -12.15 -4.76 19.83
C ASN A 56 -11.99 -4.44 18.33
N GLN A 57 -10.89 -3.78 17.93
CA GLN A 57 -10.60 -3.46 16.53
C GLN A 57 -9.97 -4.62 15.77
N ILE A 58 -9.38 -5.60 16.46
CA ILE A 58 -8.63 -6.67 15.80
C ILE A 58 -9.63 -7.65 15.17
N PRO A 59 -9.61 -7.84 13.84
CA PRO A 59 -10.51 -8.79 13.19
C PRO A 59 -10.26 -10.23 13.66
N PRO A 60 -11.27 -11.12 13.56
CA PRO A 60 -11.10 -12.54 13.88
C PRO A 60 -9.89 -13.15 13.16
N GLY A 61 -9.05 -13.88 13.90
CA GLY A 61 -7.85 -14.52 13.36
C GLY A 61 -6.66 -13.59 13.09
N MET A 62 -6.80 -12.27 13.25
CA MET A 62 -5.72 -11.30 12.99
C MET A 62 -4.85 -10.97 14.21
N PHE A 63 -5.18 -11.53 15.39
CA PHE A 63 -4.45 -11.25 16.62
C PHE A 63 -2.92 -11.47 16.53
N PRO A 64 -2.40 -12.57 15.93
CA PRO A 64 -0.95 -12.78 15.82
C PRO A 64 -0.27 -11.66 15.02
N TYR A 65 -0.88 -11.24 13.91
CA TYR A 65 -0.36 -10.15 13.08
C TYR A 65 -0.42 -8.79 13.78
N ALA A 66 -1.52 -8.50 14.49
CA ALA A 66 -1.65 -7.26 15.27
C ALA A 66 -0.65 -7.20 16.43
N ALA A 67 -0.37 -8.33 17.09
CA ALA A 67 0.63 -8.42 18.15
C ALA A 67 2.06 -8.23 17.59
N ALA A 68 2.39 -8.87 16.46
CA ALA A 68 3.67 -8.68 15.78
C ALA A 68 3.85 -7.22 15.33
N LEU A 69 2.78 -6.60 14.81
CA LEU A 69 2.79 -5.20 14.42
C LEU A 69 3.05 -4.28 15.62
N LEU A 70 2.36 -4.50 16.75
CA LEU A 70 2.61 -3.75 17.99
C LEU A 70 4.06 -3.89 18.47
N HIS A 71 4.62 -5.11 18.39
CA HIS A 71 6.00 -5.37 18.79
C HIS A 71 7.00 -4.67 17.86
N SER A 72 6.75 -4.67 16.54
CA SER A 72 7.62 -4.06 15.54
C SER A 72 7.85 -2.55 15.75
N ILE A 73 6.91 -1.84 16.37
CA ILE A 73 7.04 -0.41 16.71
C ILE A 73 8.21 -0.17 17.69
N HIS A 74 8.56 -1.17 18.50
CA HIS A 74 9.60 -1.08 19.53
C HIS A 74 10.88 -1.84 19.17
N VAL A 75 10.83 -2.69 18.15
CA VAL A 75 12.02 -3.37 17.64
C VAL A 75 12.86 -2.37 16.87
N ASN A 76 14.15 -2.31 17.18
CA ASN A 76 15.11 -1.60 16.34
C ASN A 76 15.40 -2.49 15.12
N PRO A 77 15.05 -2.07 13.89
CA PRO A 77 15.23 -2.89 12.70
C PRO A 77 16.69 -3.25 12.38
N SER A 78 17.65 -2.47 12.90
CA SER A 78 19.08 -2.75 12.75
C SER A 78 19.62 -3.77 13.76
N LYS A 79 18.80 -4.18 14.74
CA LYS A 79 19.11 -5.31 15.62
C LYS A 79 18.52 -6.58 15.00
N HIS A 80 19.28 -7.16 14.07
CA HIS A 80 18.86 -8.33 13.28
C HIS A 80 18.34 -9.51 14.12
N ASP A 81 18.93 -9.78 15.29
CA ASP A 81 18.45 -10.83 16.20
C ASP A 81 17.04 -10.54 16.74
N ALA A 82 16.73 -9.28 17.07
CA ALA A 82 15.41 -8.89 17.56
C ALA A 82 14.34 -8.99 16.45
N VAL A 83 14.72 -8.68 15.20
CA VAL A 83 13.85 -8.86 14.03
C VAL A 83 13.56 -10.34 13.81
N ARG A 84 14.58 -11.21 13.85
CA ARG A 84 14.41 -12.67 13.74
C ARG A 84 13.54 -13.23 14.85
N GLU A 85 13.75 -12.78 16.10
CA GLU A 85 12.97 -13.21 17.24
C GLU A 85 11.49 -12.84 17.08
N LEU A 86 11.19 -11.61 16.66
CA LEU A 86 9.81 -11.16 16.38
C LEU A 86 9.13 -12.08 15.34
N LEU A 87 9.80 -12.34 14.21
CA LEU A 87 9.24 -13.16 13.14
C LEU A 87 9.04 -14.61 13.57
N SER A 88 9.99 -15.19 14.29
CA SER A 88 9.87 -16.53 14.86
C SER A 88 8.73 -16.63 15.89
N GLN A 89 8.52 -15.58 16.69
CA GLN A 89 7.38 -15.50 17.61
C GLN A 89 6.03 -15.43 16.88
N LEU A 90 5.97 -14.71 15.75
CA LEU A 90 4.78 -14.68 14.89
C LEU A 90 4.47 -16.07 14.35
N GLU A 91 5.45 -16.75 13.76
CA GLU A 91 5.31 -18.12 13.24
C GLU A 91 4.85 -19.10 14.32
N THR A 92 5.48 -19.04 15.50
CA THR A 92 5.11 -19.87 16.65
C THR A 92 3.68 -19.61 17.09
N THR A 93 3.25 -18.35 17.10
CA THR A 93 1.89 -17.98 17.52
C THR A 93 0.85 -18.45 16.51
N LEU A 94 1.15 -18.37 15.20
CA LEU A 94 0.28 -18.85 14.13
C LEU A 94 0.13 -20.38 14.14
N THR A 95 1.21 -21.12 14.38
CA THR A 95 1.20 -22.59 14.42
C THR A 95 0.60 -23.17 15.69
N SER A 96 0.80 -22.51 16.83
CA SER A 96 0.37 -23.03 18.14
C SER A 96 -1.12 -22.78 18.45
N ASN A 97 -1.85 -22.04 17.61
CA ASN A 97 -3.20 -21.51 17.89
C ASN A 97 -3.33 -20.84 19.27
N ASN A 98 -2.22 -20.42 19.87
CA ASN A 98 -2.16 -19.97 21.25
C ASN A 98 -2.28 -18.44 21.28
N THR A 99 -3.51 -17.95 21.12
CA THR A 99 -3.84 -16.52 21.22
C THR A 99 -3.80 -16.08 22.68
N LYS A 100 -2.60 -15.98 23.26
CA LYS A 100 -2.45 -15.40 24.59
C LYS A 100 -2.69 -13.90 24.48
N ILE A 101 -3.90 -13.46 24.85
CA ILE A 101 -4.28 -12.04 24.97
C ILE A 101 -3.22 -11.26 25.79
N GLY A 102 -2.54 -11.94 26.72
CA GLY A 102 -1.38 -11.44 27.47
C GLY A 102 -0.24 -10.82 26.64
N GLN A 103 -0.08 -11.20 25.37
CA GLN A 103 0.96 -10.66 24.46
C GLN A 103 0.82 -9.16 24.20
N LEU A 104 -0.38 -8.59 24.34
CA LEU A 104 -0.60 -7.14 24.24
C LEU A 104 -0.41 -6.41 25.57
N SER A 105 0.10 -7.06 26.63
CA SER A 105 0.27 -6.41 27.94
C SER A 105 1.59 -5.61 27.98
N HIS A 106 1.63 -4.53 28.77
CA HIS A 106 2.84 -3.75 29.08
C HIS A 106 3.38 -2.82 27.98
N TYR A 107 2.56 -2.45 26.99
CA TYR A 107 2.94 -1.43 26.02
C TYR A 107 2.52 -0.02 26.46
N PRO A 108 3.24 1.04 26.07
CA PRO A 108 2.83 2.42 26.35
C PRO A 108 1.55 2.78 25.58
N LEU A 109 0.76 3.74 26.07
CA LEU A 109 -0.48 4.19 25.41
C LEU A 109 -0.24 4.66 23.97
N SER A 110 0.92 5.25 23.69
CA SER A 110 1.32 5.68 22.34
C SER A 110 1.40 4.51 21.36
N ALA A 111 1.76 3.31 21.83
CA ALA A 111 1.81 2.11 21.01
C ALA A 111 0.42 1.59 20.68
N TYR A 112 -0.50 1.56 21.66
CA TYR A 112 -1.91 1.24 21.39
C TYR A 112 -2.54 2.26 20.43
N ALA A 113 -2.22 3.54 20.57
CA ALA A 113 -2.67 4.57 19.64
C ALA A 113 -2.10 4.36 18.23
N ALA A 114 -0.83 3.93 18.10
CA ALA A 114 -0.24 3.60 16.81
C ALA A 114 -0.92 2.38 16.18
N LEU A 115 -1.06 1.27 16.91
CA LEU A 115 -1.75 0.08 16.41
C LEU A 115 -3.21 0.37 16.04
N SER A 116 -3.93 1.17 16.83
CA SER A 116 -5.32 1.58 16.50
C SER A 116 -5.38 2.36 15.19
N ARG A 117 -4.39 3.24 14.93
CA ARG A 117 -4.30 3.95 13.64
C ARG A 117 -4.02 2.99 12.48
N ASP A 118 -3.13 2.01 12.67
CA ASP A 118 -2.82 1.01 11.65
C ASP A 118 -4.05 0.15 11.34
N LEU A 119 -4.77 -0.34 12.36
CA LEU A 119 -5.99 -1.14 12.20
C LEU A 119 -7.10 -0.34 11.51
N SER A 120 -7.31 0.92 11.91
CA SER A 120 -8.24 1.82 11.21
C SER A 120 -7.85 2.03 9.75
N ALA A 121 -6.53 2.13 9.46
CA ALA A 121 -6.05 2.29 8.10
C ALA A 121 -6.29 1.03 7.24
N VAL A 122 -6.04 -0.15 7.80
CA VAL A 122 -6.36 -1.45 7.17
C VAL A 122 -7.83 -1.49 6.81
N GLU A 123 -8.73 -1.14 7.73
CA GLU A 123 -10.18 -1.16 7.48
C GLU A 123 -10.58 -0.24 6.32
N ILE A 124 -10.09 1.01 6.32
CA ILE A 124 -10.41 1.99 5.27
C ILE A 124 -9.90 1.51 3.91
N LEU A 125 -8.63 1.11 3.83
CA LEU A 125 -7.99 0.70 2.58
C LEU A 125 -8.59 -0.60 2.05
N ARG A 126 -8.90 -1.55 2.92
CA ARG A 126 -9.61 -2.78 2.56
C ARG A 126 -10.96 -2.48 1.93
N ASN A 127 -11.77 -1.64 2.58
CA ASN A 127 -13.11 -1.35 2.08
C ASN A 127 -13.07 -0.62 0.72
N ASP A 128 -12.12 0.32 0.55
CA ASP A 128 -11.89 1.00 -0.74
C ASP A 128 -11.39 0.03 -1.82
N MET A 129 -10.44 -0.85 -1.49
CA MET A 129 -9.95 -1.88 -2.40
C MET A 129 -11.06 -2.84 -2.82
N VAL A 130 -11.88 -3.36 -1.89
CA VAL A 130 -13.04 -4.21 -2.21
C VAL A 130 -13.97 -3.51 -3.20
N ALA A 131 -14.29 -2.23 -2.95
CA ALA A 131 -15.21 -1.47 -3.80
C ALA A 131 -14.69 -1.30 -5.24
N GLU A 132 -13.37 -1.26 -5.45
CA GLU A 132 -12.76 -1.08 -6.77
C GLU A 132 -12.43 -2.39 -7.48
N THR A 133 -11.79 -3.33 -6.78
CA THR A 133 -11.17 -4.49 -7.42
C THR A 133 -12.11 -5.69 -7.50
N LEU A 134 -13.09 -5.84 -6.60
CA LEU A 134 -14.03 -6.95 -6.68
C LEU A 134 -14.94 -6.87 -7.92
N PRO A 135 -15.56 -5.71 -8.25
CA PRO A 135 -16.30 -5.56 -9.50
C PRO A 135 -15.42 -5.78 -10.74
N LEU A 136 -14.17 -5.32 -10.68
CA LEU A 136 -13.20 -5.51 -11.74
C LEU A 136 -12.91 -7.00 -11.94
N PHE A 137 -12.57 -7.73 -10.89
CA PHE A 137 -12.35 -9.18 -10.91
C PHE A 137 -13.54 -9.91 -11.56
N LYS A 138 -14.76 -9.65 -11.09
CA LYS A 138 -15.99 -10.23 -11.66
C LYS A 138 -16.13 -9.96 -13.15
N SER A 139 -15.90 -8.71 -13.57
CA SER A 139 -16.06 -8.31 -14.98
C SER A 139 -14.97 -8.86 -15.91
N ARG A 140 -13.73 -8.98 -15.42
CA ARG A 140 -12.57 -9.35 -16.24
C ARG A 140 -12.34 -10.85 -16.30
N PHE A 141 -12.56 -11.52 -15.18
CA PHE A 141 -12.53 -12.98 -15.15
C PHE A 141 -13.87 -13.59 -15.51
N GLU A 142 -14.95 -12.80 -15.64
CA GLU A 142 -16.32 -13.27 -15.95
C GLU A 142 -16.84 -14.31 -14.93
N PHE A 143 -16.36 -14.27 -13.68
CA PHE A 143 -16.78 -15.20 -12.63
C PHE A 143 -18.05 -14.72 -11.94
N ASP A 144 -18.89 -15.69 -11.58
CA ASP A 144 -19.94 -15.47 -10.61
C ASP A 144 -19.30 -15.32 -9.23
N HIS A 145 -19.59 -14.19 -8.59
CA HIS A 145 -19.20 -13.91 -7.23
C HIS A 145 -20.29 -13.05 -6.59
N THR A 146 -20.47 -13.17 -5.28
CA THR A 146 -21.40 -12.31 -4.57
C THR A 146 -20.96 -10.83 -4.66
N PRO A 147 -21.88 -9.86 -4.48
CA PRO A 147 -21.50 -8.44 -4.51
C PRO A 147 -20.60 -8.01 -3.34
N GLU A 148 -20.58 -8.78 -2.26
CA GLU A 148 -19.86 -8.48 -1.02
C GLU A 148 -18.69 -9.45 -0.85
N ALA A 149 -17.65 -9.01 -0.14
CA ALA A 149 -16.51 -9.87 0.17
C ALA A 149 -16.87 -10.85 1.30
N SER A 150 -16.48 -12.11 1.15
CA SER A 150 -16.64 -13.15 2.17
C SER A 150 -15.70 -12.93 3.35
N ASP A 151 -15.98 -13.56 4.49
CA ASP A 151 -15.09 -13.51 5.66
C ASP A 151 -13.67 -14.04 5.36
N GLN A 152 -13.54 -14.98 4.41
CA GLN A 152 -12.23 -15.51 4.01
C GLN A 152 -11.45 -14.51 3.16
N GLU A 153 -12.11 -13.82 2.25
CA GLU A 153 -11.50 -12.77 1.42
C GLU A 153 -11.09 -11.57 2.27
N LEU A 154 -11.96 -11.16 3.22
CA LEU A 154 -11.64 -10.13 4.19
C LEU A 154 -10.46 -10.55 5.09
N TYR A 155 -10.36 -11.82 5.48
CA TYR A 155 -9.20 -12.35 6.19
C TYR A 155 -7.92 -12.23 5.36
N ARG A 156 -7.93 -12.61 4.07
CA ARG A 156 -6.76 -12.49 3.17
C ARG A 156 -6.32 -11.04 3.02
N LEU A 157 -7.27 -10.11 2.82
CA LEU A 157 -6.96 -8.67 2.75
C LEU A 157 -6.36 -8.15 4.05
N ASN A 158 -7.01 -8.40 5.19
CA ASN A 158 -6.50 -7.95 6.48
C ASN A 158 -5.09 -8.51 6.73
N ARG A 159 -4.84 -9.78 6.43
CA ARG A 159 -3.52 -10.40 6.53
C ARG A 159 -2.51 -9.71 5.62
N ALA A 160 -2.84 -9.51 4.34
CA ALA A 160 -1.94 -8.90 3.37
C ALA A 160 -1.58 -7.45 3.73
N PHE A 161 -2.55 -6.63 4.14
CA PHE A 161 -2.29 -5.26 4.61
C PHE A 161 -1.45 -5.23 5.90
N LEU A 162 -1.75 -6.08 6.89
CA LEU A 162 -0.97 -6.15 8.13
C LEU A 162 0.46 -6.63 7.88
N ARG A 163 0.66 -7.63 7.01
CA ARG A 163 2.00 -8.08 6.60
C ARG A 163 2.74 -6.98 5.83
N TYR A 164 2.06 -6.22 4.97
CA TYR A 164 2.65 -5.07 4.28
C TYR A 164 3.13 -4.02 5.29
N GLN A 165 2.30 -3.64 6.27
CA GLN A 165 2.72 -2.69 7.30
C GLN A 165 3.90 -3.22 8.13
N LEU A 166 3.88 -4.51 8.48
CA LEU A 166 4.97 -5.16 9.19
C LEU A 166 6.28 -5.13 8.38
N MET A 167 6.21 -5.43 7.07
CA MET A 167 7.32 -5.33 6.13
C MET A 167 7.87 -3.89 6.08
N CYS A 168 7.01 -2.88 6.03
CA CYS A 168 7.45 -1.48 6.06
C CYS A 168 8.20 -1.15 7.36
N ASN A 169 7.71 -1.60 8.51
CA ASN A 169 8.33 -1.33 9.81
C ASN A 169 9.70 -2.00 9.94
N LEU A 170 9.87 -3.21 9.41
CA LEU A 170 11.08 -4.01 9.62
C LEU A 170 12.14 -3.81 8.53
N PHE A 171 11.74 -3.56 7.28
CA PHE A 171 12.66 -3.62 6.13
C PHE A 171 12.72 -2.33 5.34
N CYS A 172 11.65 -1.54 5.29
CA CYS A 172 11.63 -0.26 4.56
C CYS A 172 12.11 0.89 5.45
N ILE A 173 13.34 0.78 5.97
CA ILE A 173 13.86 1.72 6.98
C ILE A 173 14.75 2.80 6.37
N PRO A 174 14.74 4.04 6.92
CA PRO A 174 15.67 5.07 6.47
C PRO A 174 17.12 4.67 6.77
N CYS A 175 18.07 4.96 5.86
CA CYS A 175 19.49 4.58 6.02
C CYS A 175 20.11 5.04 7.36
N LYS A 176 19.57 6.11 7.95
CA LYS A 176 20.04 6.70 9.21
C LYS A 176 19.65 5.90 10.45
N VAL A 177 18.59 5.10 10.35
CA VAL A 177 18.18 4.19 11.43
C VAL A 177 19.11 2.97 11.44
N GLY A 178 19.54 2.55 10.25
CA GLY A 178 20.58 1.57 9.98
C GLY A 178 20.18 0.72 8.78
N ARG A 179 20.64 -0.54 8.73
CA ARG A 179 20.37 -1.45 7.61
C ARG A 179 19.40 -2.56 8.03
N PRO A 180 18.46 -2.96 7.15
CA PRO A 180 17.60 -4.11 7.40
C PRO A 180 18.42 -5.41 7.36
N LEU A 181 17.73 -6.55 7.55
CA LEU A 181 18.28 -7.87 7.28
C LEU A 181 18.79 -7.99 5.82
N SER A 182 19.68 -8.93 5.55
CA SER A 182 20.09 -9.22 4.16
C SER A 182 18.91 -9.74 3.32
N CYS A 183 19.00 -9.66 1.99
CA CYS A 183 17.96 -10.20 1.10
C CYS A 183 17.64 -11.67 1.41
N GLU A 184 18.68 -12.52 1.52
CA GLU A 184 18.56 -13.94 1.87
C GLU A 184 17.86 -14.13 3.24
N GLU A 185 18.20 -13.31 4.24
CA GLU A 185 17.58 -13.37 5.55
C GLU A 185 16.10 -12.94 5.53
N ILE A 186 15.75 -11.92 4.75
CA ILE A 186 14.37 -11.47 4.58
C ILE A 186 13.56 -12.57 3.89
N THR A 187 14.04 -13.11 2.76
CA THR A 187 13.41 -14.24 2.08
C THR A 187 13.16 -15.37 3.06
N ARG A 188 14.20 -15.84 3.75
CA ARG A 188 14.12 -16.97 4.67
C ARG A 188 13.20 -16.75 5.87
N CYS A 189 13.20 -15.56 6.48
CA CYS A 189 12.47 -15.31 7.74
C CYS A 189 11.06 -14.73 7.55
N PHE A 190 10.74 -14.16 6.39
CA PHE A 190 9.49 -13.43 6.17
C PHE A 190 8.65 -14.01 5.04
N PHE A 191 9.28 -14.44 3.95
CA PHE A 191 8.57 -14.92 2.76
C PHE A 191 8.50 -16.44 2.69
N SER A 192 9.59 -17.17 2.96
CA SER A 192 9.63 -18.64 2.95
C SER A 192 8.71 -19.30 4.00
N SER A 193 8.23 -18.51 4.97
CA SER A 193 7.26 -18.96 5.97
C SER A 193 5.84 -19.08 5.42
N PHE A 194 5.57 -18.60 4.20
CA PHE A 194 4.26 -18.63 3.56
C PHE A 194 4.35 -19.11 2.12
N SER A 195 3.26 -19.67 1.62
CA SER A 195 3.19 -20.09 0.22
C SER A 195 3.35 -18.93 -0.76
N PRO A 196 3.82 -19.19 -1.99
CA PRO A 196 3.92 -18.19 -3.05
C PRO A 196 2.61 -17.43 -3.29
N TRP A 197 1.48 -18.13 -3.38
CA TRP A 197 0.17 -17.49 -3.58
C TRP A 197 -0.26 -16.63 -2.38
N VAL A 198 0.19 -16.94 -1.16
CA VAL A 198 -0.07 -16.10 0.03
C VAL A 198 0.84 -14.87 0.04
N ASN A 199 2.05 -14.97 -0.48
CA ASN A 199 2.95 -13.84 -0.65
C ASN A 199 2.47 -12.90 -1.76
N GLU A 200 1.96 -13.43 -2.88
CA GLU A 200 1.47 -12.62 -3.98
C GLU A 200 0.14 -11.88 -3.66
N GLN A 201 -0.61 -12.31 -2.64
CA GLN A 201 -1.68 -11.48 -2.06
C GLN A 201 -1.14 -10.13 -1.55
N MET A 202 0.11 -10.08 -1.05
CA MET A 202 0.76 -8.80 -0.70
C MET A 202 1.09 -7.96 -1.94
N LEU A 203 1.43 -8.58 -3.08
CA LEU A 203 1.60 -7.87 -4.35
C LEU A 203 0.30 -7.26 -4.85
N CYS A 204 -0.83 -7.97 -4.71
CA CYS A 204 -2.15 -7.42 -5.03
C CYS A 204 -2.46 -6.16 -4.20
N VAL A 205 -2.20 -6.20 -2.89
CA VAL A 205 -2.32 -5.04 -2.00
C VAL A 205 -1.35 -3.93 -2.39
N TYR A 206 -0.09 -4.28 -2.68
CA TYR A 206 0.93 -3.32 -3.11
C TYR A 206 0.52 -2.61 -4.41
N ALA A 207 0.02 -3.33 -5.42
CA ALA A 207 -0.39 -2.74 -6.69
C ALA A 207 -1.53 -1.73 -6.49
N TYR A 208 -2.49 -2.05 -5.64
CA TYR A 208 -3.52 -1.11 -5.21
C TYR A 208 -2.92 0.13 -4.53
N LEU A 209 -2.03 -0.04 -3.55
CA LEU A 209 -1.41 1.06 -2.81
C LEU A 209 -0.51 1.94 -3.69
N GLU A 210 0.33 1.34 -4.53
CA GLU A 210 1.20 2.01 -5.49
C GLU A 210 0.39 2.91 -6.40
N ARG A 211 -0.70 2.38 -6.96
CA ARG A 211 -1.61 3.16 -7.80
C ARG A 211 -2.17 4.39 -7.09
N LYS A 212 -2.63 4.28 -5.85
CA LYS A 212 -3.16 5.44 -5.10
C LYS A 212 -2.12 6.53 -4.90
N VAL A 213 -0.85 6.13 -4.67
CA VAL A 213 0.26 7.07 -4.58
C VAL A 213 0.61 7.65 -5.94
N ALA A 214 0.69 6.81 -6.98
CA ALA A 214 1.02 7.22 -8.34
C ALA A 214 0.00 8.19 -8.94
N GLU A 215 -1.31 7.97 -8.70
CA GLU A 215 -2.37 8.89 -9.13
C GLU A 215 -2.22 10.27 -8.50
N ALA A 216 -1.96 10.33 -7.18
CA ALA A 216 -1.75 11.61 -6.48
C ALA A 216 -0.42 12.26 -6.85
N PHE A 217 0.63 11.45 -7.05
CA PHE A 217 1.94 11.91 -7.47
C PHE A 217 1.90 12.48 -8.89
N ASP A 218 1.21 11.82 -9.84
CA ASP A 218 1.08 12.30 -11.22
C ASP A 218 0.42 13.67 -11.30
N ASP A 219 -0.59 13.92 -10.45
CA ASP A 219 -1.25 15.21 -10.35
C ASP A 219 -0.29 16.30 -9.87
N VAL A 220 0.50 16.03 -8.82
CA VAL A 220 1.51 16.99 -8.33
C VAL A 220 2.63 17.16 -9.37
N ALA A 221 3.15 16.07 -9.91
CA ALA A 221 4.21 16.03 -10.93
C ALA A 221 3.89 16.89 -12.16
N ALA A 222 2.66 16.78 -12.65
CA ALA A 222 2.21 17.46 -13.86
C ALA A 222 1.91 18.95 -13.67
N HIS A 223 1.61 19.38 -12.44
CA HIS A 223 0.99 20.68 -12.20
C HIS A 223 1.74 21.60 -11.24
N ASP A 224 2.61 21.07 -10.39
CA ASP A 224 3.35 21.89 -9.42
C ASP A 224 4.43 22.73 -10.12
N VAL A 225 4.34 24.06 -9.97
CA VAL A 225 5.31 25.01 -10.50
C VAL A 225 6.67 24.90 -9.82
N ASP A 226 6.72 24.47 -8.56
CA ASP A 226 7.99 24.25 -7.87
C ASP A 226 8.79 23.13 -8.55
N HIS A 227 8.13 22.25 -9.31
CA HIS A 227 8.81 21.27 -10.16
C HIS A 227 9.52 21.87 -11.38
N GLY A 228 9.33 23.17 -11.65
CA GLY A 228 10.05 23.89 -12.68
C GLY A 228 11.54 24.05 -12.40
N GLU A 229 11.97 23.99 -11.12
CA GLU A 229 13.39 24.08 -10.72
C GLU A 229 14.16 22.79 -11.04
N MET A 230 13.51 21.63 -10.87
CA MET A 230 14.15 20.32 -10.96
C MET A 230 13.23 19.36 -11.74
N PRO A 231 13.51 19.09 -13.02
CA PRO A 231 12.77 18.08 -13.78
C PRO A 231 12.66 16.78 -12.99
N ILE A 232 11.45 16.28 -12.78
CA ILE A 232 11.24 14.93 -12.26
C ILE A 232 11.30 13.98 -13.45
N ASP A 233 11.96 12.84 -13.28
CA ASP A 233 11.82 11.72 -14.21
C ASP A 233 10.40 11.14 -14.08
N TRP A 234 9.45 11.80 -14.72
CA TRP A 234 8.05 11.41 -14.73
C TRP A 234 7.81 10.16 -15.59
N GLU A 235 8.82 9.74 -16.36
CA GLU A 235 8.75 8.57 -17.22
C GLU A 235 8.89 7.24 -16.45
N GLU A 236 9.44 7.27 -15.23
CA GLU A 236 9.63 6.09 -14.39
C GLU A 236 8.29 5.40 -14.03
N ASP A 237 8.25 4.06 -14.12
CA ASP A 237 7.14 3.27 -13.58
C ASP A 237 7.06 3.44 -12.06
N GLY A 238 5.87 3.28 -11.45
CA GLY A 238 5.73 3.43 -9.99
C GLY A 238 6.64 2.49 -9.20
N THR A 239 6.94 1.31 -9.74
CA THR A 239 7.88 0.32 -9.18
C THR A 239 9.34 0.79 -9.19
N GLU A 240 9.71 1.64 -10.15
CA GLU A 240 11.08 2.17 -10.31
C GLU A 240 11.22 3.56 -9.69
N SER A 241 10.12 4.29 -9.57
CA SER A 241 10.11 5.65 -9.06
C SER A 241 10.47 5.70 -7.59
N SER A 242 11.69 6.19 -7.31
CA SER A 242 12.18 6.37 -5.95
C SER A 242 11.28 7.26 -5.09
N HIS A 243 10.58 8.22 -5.71
CA HIS A 243 9.61 9.09 -5.03
C HIS A 243 8.36 8.33 -4.60
N ILE A 244 7.71 7.60 -5.53
CA ILE A 244 6.52 6.80 -5.23
C ILE A 244 6.86 5.73 -4.18
N GLN A 245 7.97 5.02 -4.37
CA GLN A 245 8.44 4.01 -3.43
C GLN A 245 8.73 4.57 -2.03
N SER A 246 9.38 5.74 -1.92
CA SER A 246 9.65 6.40 -0.64
C SER A 246 8.37 6.80 0.10
N HIS A 247 7.33 7.19 -0.64
CA HIS A 247 6.01 7.47 -0.07
C HIS A 247 5.31 6.20 0.43
N LEU A 248 5.44 5.09 -0.29
CA LEU A 248 4.93 3.77 0.12
C LEU A 248 5.60 3.27 1.41
N CYS A 249 6.88 3.57 1.65
CA CYS A 249 7.58 3.23 2.91
C CYS A 249 6.95 3.84 4.18
N ARG A 250 6.12 4.88 4.06
CA ARG A 250 5.56 5.62 5.21
C ARG A 250 4.42 4.87 5.92
N GLY A 251 3.97 3.74 5.36
CA GLY A 251 2.96 2.86 5.95
C GLY A 251 1.52 3.28 5.71
N LEU A 252 0.59 2.39 6.05
CA LEU A 252 -0.84 2.47 5.78
C LEU A 252 -1.50 3.75 6.29
N PRO A 253 -1.22 4.28 7.50
CA PRO A 253 -1.84 5.52 7.95
C PRO A 253 -1.52 6.71 7.05
N PHE A 254 -0.31 6.77 6.49
CA PHE A 254 0.03 7.78 5.50
C PHE A 254 -0.71 7.55 4.18
N LEU A 255 -0.80 6.31 3.72
CA LEU A 255 -1.49 5.96 2.48
C LEU A 255 -2.99 6.28 2.53
N VAL A 256 -3.63 6.16 3.71
CA VAL A 256 -4.99 6.67 3.93
C VAL A 256 -5.08 8.19 3.79
N ALA A 257 -4.06 8.93 4.23
CA ALA A 257 -4.03 10.38 4.04
C ALA A 257 -3.94 10.74 2.55
N VAL A 258 -3.13 10.02 1.78
CA VAL A 258 -3.04 10.17 0.31
C VAL A 258 -4.37 9.85 -0.35
N LEU A 259 -5.00 8.71 -0.01
CA LEU A 259 -6.31 8.31 -0.53
C LEU A 259 -7.39 9.37 -0.29
N ARG A 260 -7.34 10.05 0.86
CA ARG A 260 -8.31 11.08 1.26
C ARG A 260 -8.03 12.45 0.65
N ALA A 261 -6.82 12.72 0.18
CA ALA A 261 -6.47 14.00 -0.43
C ALA A 261 -7.17 14.17 -1.78
N ARG A 262 -8.07 15.15 -1.86
CA ARG A 262 -8.91 15.42 -3.05
C ARG A 262 -8.46 16.66 -3.81
N THR A 263 -7.81 17.59 -3.13
CA THR A 263 -7.32 18.83 -3.74
C THR A 263 -5.82 18.75 -4.04
N PHE A 264 -5.37 19.55 -5.00
CA PHE A 264 -3.96 19.69 -5.32
C PHE A 264 -3.13 20.06 -4.08
N GLY A 265 -3.53 21.11 -3.33
CA GLY A 265 -2.78 21.55 -2.16
C GLY A 265 -2.69 20.51 -1.04
N GLU A 266 -3.71 19.66 -0.86
CA GLU A 266 -3.62 18.51 0.06
C GLU A 266 -2.58 17.50 -0.42
N ARG A 267 -2.58 17.16 -1.71
CA ARG A 267 -1.64 16.20 -2.31
C ARG A 267 -0.20 16.70 -2.26
N GLU A 268 0.02 17.94 -2.69
CA GLU A 268 1.30 18.67 -2.61
C GLU A 268 1.86 18.63 -1.18
N SER A 269 1.03 18.95 -0.17
CA SER A 269 1.47 18.94 1.24
C SER A 269 1.90 17.56 1.76
N LEU A 270 1.34 16.49 1.19
CA LEU A 270 1.62 15.10 1.58
C LEU A 270 2.80 14.50 0.82
N LEU A 271 3.00 14.94 -0.42
CA LEU A 271 3.96 14.43 -1.41
C LEU A 271 5.01 15.49 -1.77
N PRO A 272 5.79 16.01 -0.79
CA PRO A 272 6.76 17.04 -1.06
C PRO A 272 7.88 16.52 -1.97
N MET A 273 8.19 17.29 -3.01
CA MET A 273 9.19 16.98 -4.03
C MET A 273 10.61 16.77 -3.47
N HIS A 274 10.97 17.58 -2.47
CA HIS A 274 12.17 17.37 -1.67
C HIS A 274 11.78 16.56 -0.44
N PRO A 275 11.81 15.21 -0.48
CA PRO A 275 11.95 14.49 0.77
C PRO A 275 13.22 15.06 1.39
N LYS A 276 13.08 15.73 2.55
CA LYS A 276 14.24 16.26 3.29
C LYS A 276 15.35 15.21 3.18
N PRO A 277 16.61 15.56 2.86
CA PRO A 277 17.71 14.64 2.44
C PRO A 277 18.11 13.55 3.47
N LYS A 278 17.23 13.29 4.45
CA LYS A 278 17.28 12.30 5.50
C LYS A 278 16.47 11.02 5.22
N ARG A 279 15.77 10.89 4.08
CA ARG A 279 14.90 9.73 3.78
C ARG A 279 15.27 8.97 2.50
N TYR A 280 16.56 8.76 2.27
CA TYR A 280 16.92 7.64 1.41
C TYR A 280 16.57 6.36 2.18
N TYR A 281 15.88 5.46 1.51
CA TYR A 281 15.57 4.12 2.01
C TYR A 281 16.51 3.18 1.26
N ASP A 282 17.31 2.41 2.00
CA ASP A 282 18.19 1.39 1.38
C ASP A 282 17.37 0.25 0.77
N SER A 283 16.10 0.13 1.16
CA SER A 283 15.18 -0.88 0.66
C SER A 283 13.78 -0.30 0.53
N VAL A 284 13.23 -0.39 -0.68
CA VAL A 284 11.90 0.10 -1.02
C VAL A 284 10.89 -1.05 -1.08
N PRO A 285 9.57 -0.80 -0.93
CA PRO A 285 8.58 -1.84 -0.80
C PRO A 285 8.58 -2.82 -1.97
N PHE A 286 8.68 -2.34 -3.22
CA PHE A 286 8.71 -3.23 -4.38
C PHE A 286 9.92 -4.14 -4.38
N GLU A 287 11.12 -3.61 -4.11
CA GLU A 287 12.35 -4.41 -4.05
C GLU A 287 12.30 -5.46 -2.94
N ILE A 288 11.71 -5.14 -1.77
CA ILE A 288 11.49 -6.15 -0.73
C ILE A 288 10.45 -7.19 -1.17
N LEU A 289 9.36 -6.79 -1.82
CA LEU A 289 8.35 -7.72 -2.32
C LEU A 289 8.93 -8.65 -3.38
N ARG A 290 9.88 -8.20 -4.21
CA ARG A 290 10.61 -9.08 -5.14
C ARG A 290 11.41 -10.18 -4.44
N LEU A 291 11.70 -10.06 -3.14
CA LEU A 291 12.35 -11.11 -2.36
C LEU A 291 11.39 -12.25 -1.97
N MET A 292 10.08 -12.11 -2.21
CA MET A 292 9.15 -13.24 -2.11
C MET A 292 9.40 -14.29 -3.18
N MET A 293 10.15 -13.91 -4.21
CA MET A 293 10.53 -14.80 -5.28
C MET A 293 11.50 -15.86 -4.79
N PRO A 294 11.47 -17.02 -5.43
CA PRO A 294 12.25 -18.16 -5.02
C PRO A 294 13.73 -17.97 -5.37
N GLU A 295 14.55 -17.54 -4.43
CA GLU A 295 15.99 -17.74 -4.56
C GLU A 295 16.33 -19.15 -4.09
N LYS A 296 16.82 -19.99 -5.02
CA LYS A 296 17.31 -21.38 -4.86
C LYS A 296 16.38 -22.38 -4.17
N ALA A 297 15.89 -22.12 -2.96
CA ALA A 297 15.09 -23.01 -2.14
C ALA A 297 13.79 -23.48 -2.82
N PHE A 298 13.05 -22.59 -3.50
CA PHE A 298 11.82 -23.02 -4.17
C PHE A 298 12.08 -23.71 -5.51
N VAL A 299 13.18 -23.36 -6.22
CA VAL A 299 13.63 -24.16 -7.37
C VAL A 299 14.03 -25.56 -6.89
N ASP A 300 14.70 -25.66 -5.75
CA ASP A 300 15.07 -26.92 -5.11
C ASP A 300 13.82 -27.74 -4.68
N GLU A 301 12.76 -27.09 -4.19
CA GLU A 301 11.48 -27.74 -3.83
C GLU A 301 10.73 -28.25 -5.06
N LEU A 302 10.65 -27.43 -6.12
CA LEU A 302 10.05 -27.81 -7.38
C LEU A 302 10.85 -28.89 -8.11
N ASN A 303 12.16 -28.93 -7.89
CA ASN A 303 13.12 -29.87 -8.47
C ASN A 303 12.85 -30.10 -9.97
N PRO A 304 12.84 -29.03 -10.79
CA PRO A 304 12.57 -29.17 -12.21
C PRO A 304 13.74 -29.89 -12.89
N VAL A 305 13.49 -30.55 -14.02
CA VAL A 305 14.54 -31.23 -14.79
C VAL A 305 15.58 -30.22 -15.30
N GLU A 306 15.12 -29.04 -15.70
CA GLU A 306 15.92 -27.88 -16.13
C GLU A 306 15.28 -26.61 -15.57
N TRP A 307 16.04 -25.54 -15.35
CA TRP A 307 15.49 -24.35 -14.67
C TRP A 307 14.41 -23.64 -15.48
N TRP A 308 14.47 -23.68 -16.81
CA TRP A 308 13.51 -23.09 -17.75
C TRP A 308 12.26 -23.93 -18.00
N VAL A 309 12.04 -24.97 -17.22
CA VAL A 309 10.84 -25.79 -17.35
C VAL A 309 9.62 -24.96 -16.87
N PRO A 310 8.50 -24.94 -17.61
CA PRO A 310 7.27 -24.31 -17.16
C PRO A 310 6.72 -24.92 -15.87
N LEU A 311 6.02 -24.13 -15.06
CA LEU A 311 5.38 -24.63 -13.83
C LEU A 311 4.44 -25.81 -14.10
N SER A 312 3.75 -25.82 -15.25
CA SER A 312 2.83 -26.89 -15.66
C SER A 312 3.48 -28.26 -15.79
N GLU A 313 4.79 -28.32 -16.03
CA GLU A 313 5.56 -29.56 -16.14
C GLU A 313 6.09 -30.05 -14.79
N CYS A 314 5.98 -29.26 -13.73
CA CYS A 314 6.36 -29.68 -12.39
C CYS A 314 5.39 -30.72 -11.84
N SER A 315 5.91 -31.76 -11.19
CA SER A 315 5.05 -32.79 -10.60
C SER A 315 4.16 -32.20 -9.50
N SER A 316 2.91 -32.67 -9.40
CA SER A 316 1.98 -32.21 -8.36
C SER A 316 2.52 -32.45 -6.93
N SER A 317 3.36 -33.48 -6.75
CA SER A 317 4.05 -33.74 -5.48
C SER A 317 5.06 -32.63 -5.13
N ASN A 318 5.76 -32.09 -6.13
CA ASN A 318 6.69 -30.99 -5.93
C ASN A 318 5.95 -29.67 -5.71
N ILE A 319 4.89 -29.40 -6.48
CA ILE A 319 4.02 -28.24 -6.26
C ILE A 319 3.43 -28.25 -4.84
N ALA A 320 3.05 -29.43 -4.33
CA ALA A 320 2.52 -29.56 -2.97
C ALA A 320 3.53 -29.16 -1.88
N LYS A 321 4.84 -29.23 -2.14
CA LYS A 321 5.89 -28.80 -1.19
C LYS A 321 5.93 -27.30 -0.99
N LEU A 322 5.43 -26.54 -1.97
CA LEU A 322 5.33 -25.08 -1.87
C LEU A 322 4.32 -24.64 -0.80
N SER A 323 3.42 -25.54 -0.40
CA SER A 323 2.45 -25.26 0.66
C SER A 323 3.10 -25.24 2.03
N THR A 324 2.70 -24.27 2.86
CA THR A 324 3.22 -24.13 4.22
C THR A 324 2.10 -24.32 5.25
N PRO A 325 2.38 -24.87 6.44
CA PRO A 325 1.38 -24.96 7.50
C PRO A 325 0.83 -23.60 7.96
N LEU A 326 1.59 -22.52 7.76
CA LEU A 326 1.28 -21.16 8.18
C LEU A 326 0.20 -20.48 7.32
N ASP A 327 -0.06 -21.01 6.13
CA ASP A 327 -1.12 -20.54 5.23
C ASP A 327 -2.51 -20.77 5.84
N GLY A 328 -2.65 -21.86 6.60
CA GLY A 328 -3.91 -22.32 7.17
C GLY A 328 -4.87 -22.89 6.13
N GLU A 329 -6.08 -23.26 6.56
CA GLU A 329 -7.06 -23.92 5.69
C GLU A 329 -7.57 -23.04 4.54
N ARG A 330 -7.56 -21.71 4.73
CA ARG A 330 -8.09 -20.71 3.77
C ARG A 330 -7.26 -20.58 2.51
N ASP A 331 -5.99 -20.99 2.56
CA ASP A 331 -5.03 -20.89 1.46
C ASP A 331 -4.30 -22.23 1.26
N ALA A 332 -4.94 -23.35 1.62
CA ALA A 332 -4.42 -24.68 1.36
C ALA A 332 -4.32 -24.99 -0.15
N LEU A 333 -3.71 -26.11 -0.53
CA LEU A 333 -3.56 -26.53 -1.94
C LEU A 333 -4.89 -26.66 -2.70
N SER A 334 -5.99 -26.96 -1.99
CA SER A 334 -7.33 -27.05 -2.57
C SER A 334 -8.04 -25.70 -2.69
N SER A 335 -7.45 -24.61 -2.19
CA SER A 335 -8.08 -23.29 -2.13
C SER A 335 -8.12 -22.59 -3.50
N ASN A 336 -9.05 -21.64 -3.63
CA ASN A 336 -9.19 -20.82 -4.82
C ASN A 336 -7.93 -20.00 -5.15
N PRO A 337 -7.26 -19.34 -4.19
CA PRO A 337 -6.00 -18.64 -4.47
C PRO A 337 -4.91 -19.56 -5.04
N CYS A 338 -4.72 -20.76 -4.47
CA CYS A 338 -3.72 -21.69 -4.99
C CYS A 338 -4.04 -22.11 -6.43
N GLN A 339 -5.30 -22.42 -6.74
CA GLN A 339 -5.71 -22.80 -8.09
C GLN A 339 -5.52 -21.66 -9.09
N LEU A 340 -5.93 -20.44 -8.72
CA LEU A 340 -5.75 -19.25 -9.55
C LEU A 340 -4.27 -18.96 -9.82
N TRP A 341 -3.44 -19.04 -8.78
CA TRP A 341 -1.99 -18.85 -8.90
C TRP A 341 -1.36 -19.86 -9.86
N LEU A 342 -1.67 -21.15 -9.67
CA LEU A 342 -1.17 -22.21 -10.56
C LEU A 342 -1.58 -21.97 -12.01
N GLN A 343 -2.80 -21.49 -12.27
CA GLN A 343 -3.26 -21.21 -13.64
C GLN A 343 -2.69 -19.92 -14.23
N ALA A 344 -2.46 -18.89 -13.40
CA ALA A 344 -1.83 -17.65 -13.83
C ALA A 344 -0.38 -17.87 -14.27
N HIS A 345 0.34 -18.74 -13.57
CA HIS A 345 1.77 -18.97 -13.75
C HIS A 345 2.12 -20.30 -14.43
N LYS A 346 1.15 -21.02 -14.99
CA LYS A 346 1.41 -22.38 -15.49
C LYS A 346 2.43 -22.45 -16.65
N GLU A 347 2.47 -21.40 -17.48
CA GLU A 347 3.39 -21.31 -18.63
C GLU A 347 4.67 -20.55 -18.28
N ASP A 348 4.74 -19.96 -17.09
CA ASP A 348 5.92 -19.24 -16.65
C ASP A 348 7.02 -20.25 -16.32
N GLU A 349 8.24 -19.96 -16.78
CA GLU A 349 9.41 -20.77 -16.44
C GLU A 349 9.63 -20.71 -14.93
N VAL A 350 10.00 -21.82 -14.28
CA VAL A 350 10.09 -21.88 -12.81
C VAL A 350 10.99 -20.80 -12.20
N TYR A 351 12.06 -20.41 -12.90
CA TYR A 351 12.92 -19.29 -12.46
C TYR A 351 12.38 -17.91 -12.85
N GLU A 352 11.42 -17.83 -13.77
CA GLU A 352 10.75 -16.63 -14.28
C GLU A 352 9.34 -16.40 -13.75
N ILE A 353 8.79 -17.28 -12.88
CA ILE A 353 7.57 -17.01 -12.07
C ILE A 353 7.70 -15.70 -11.24
N VAL A 354 8.87 -15.05 -11.31
CA VAL A 354 9.18 -13.66 -10.97
C VAL A 354 7.96 -12.75 -11.11
N VAL A 355 7.90 -11.78 -10.20
CA VAL A 355 7.15 -10.52 -10.30
C VAL A 355 7.47 -9.82 -11.63
N ASP A 356 7.01 -10.36 -12.75
CA ASP A 356 7.07 -9.67 -14.03
C ASP A 356 5.94 -8.65 -14.03
N LYS A 357 6.31 -7.46 -13.57
CA LYS A 357 5.43 -6.30 -13.54
C LYS A 357 4.81 -5.96 -14.89
N TYR A 358 5.32 -6.49 -16.00
CA TYR A 358 4.77 -6.28 -17.33
C TYR A 358 3.65 -7.29 -17.66
N PHE A 359 3.73 -8.53 -17.19
CA PHE A 359 2.73 -9.56 -17.50
C PHE A 359 1.69 -9.79 -16.38
N SER A 360 2.06 -9.56 -15.12
CA SER A 360 1.18 -9.89 -13.98
C SER A 360 0.42 -8.70 -13.41
N LYS A 361 0.75 -7.46 -13.82
CA LYS A 361 0.16 -6.25 -13.21
C LYS A 361 -1.36 -6.14 -13.42
N ALA A 362 -1.89 -6.59 -14.56
CA ALA A 362 -3.34 -6.67 -14.78
C ALA A 362 -4.02 -7.65 -13.81
N LEU A 363 -3.40 -8.79 -13.51
CA LEU A 363 -3.90 -9.73 -12.51
C LEU A 363 -3.91 -9.11 -11.11
N TRP A 364 -2.85 -8.40 -10.74
CA TRP A 364 -2.76 -7.73 -9.43
C TRP A 364 -3.75 -6.58 -9.28
N GLU A 365 -4.05 -5.83 -10.34
CA GLU A 365 -5.10 -4.80 -10.33
C GLU A 365 -6.49 -5.38 -10.10
N CYS A 366 -6.73 -6.62 -10.53
CA CYS A 366 -7.93 -7.38 -10.17
C CYS A 366 -7.89 -7.97 -8.75
N ALA A 367 -6.74 -7.91 -8.06
CA ALA A 367 -6.49 -8.58 -6.80
C ALA A 367 -6.87 -10.07 -6.84
N TYR A 368 -6.52 -10.75 -7.92
CA TYR A 368 -7.09 -12.05 -8.29
C TYR A 368 -6.94 -13.14 -7.21
N LEU A 369 -5.87 -13.14 -6.41
CA LEU A 369 -5.63 -14.12 -5.34
C LEU A 369 -6.37 -13.82 -4.02
N ILE A 370 -7.09 -12.71 -3.95
CA ILE A 370 -7.90 -12.38 -2.79
C ILE A 370 -9.26 -13.09 -2.88
N TRP A 371 -9.84 -13.09 -4.08
CA TRP A 371 -11.23 -13.43 -4.28
C TRP A 371 -11.45 -14.93 -4.45
N ASP A 372 -12.52 -15.40 -3.83
CA ASP A 372 -13.07 -16.71 -4.09
C ASP A 372 -13.90 -16.65 -5.38
N TRP A 373 -14.13 -17.80 -6.00
CA TRP A 373 -14.93 -17.94 -7.21
C TRP A 373 -15.55 -19.34 -7.23
N GLU A 374 -16.64 -19.51 -7.97
CA GLU A 374 -17.28 -20.81 -8.16
C GLU A 374 -16.66 -21.55 -9.36
N GLN A 375 -16.33 -22.83 -9.16
CA GLN A 375 -15.61 -23.65 -10.13
C GLN A 375 -16.21 -23.58 -11.55
N THR A 376 -15.35 -23.32 -12.53
CA THR A 376 -15.61 -23.25 -13.97
C THR A 376 -14.47 -23.96 -14.69
N THR A 377 -14.78 -24.57 -15.82
CA THR A 377 -13.83 -25.33 -16.65
C THR A 377 -12.85 -24.46 -17.43
N ASP A 378 -12.95 -23.13 -17.30
CA ASP A 378 -12.33 -22.15 -18.20
C ASP A 378 -11.36 -21.19 -17.49
N LEU A 379 -10.93 -21.57 -16.28
CA LEU A 379 -10.05 -20.78 -15.42
C LEU A 379 -8.74 -20.37 -16.13
N GLU A 380 -8.13 -21.32 -16.82
CA GLU A 380 -6.90 -21.13 -17.59
C GLU A 380 -7.05 -20.02 -18.64
N ARG A 381 -8.09 -20.11 -19.48
CA ARG A 381 -8.33 -19.14 -20.55
C ARG A 381 -8.56 -17.76 -19.98
N ARG A 382 -9.26 -17.67 -18.85
CA ARG A 382 -9.58 -16.40 -18.17
C ARG A 382 -8.34 -15.76 -17.56
N CYS A 383 -7.48 -16.53 -16.89
CA CYS A 383 -6.20 -16.02 -16.38
C CYS A 383 -5.34 -15.48 -17.53
N ALA A 384 -5.13 -16.28 -18.59
CA ALA A 384 -4.36 -15.87 -19.75
C ALA A 384 -4.97 -14.63 -20.45
N ALA A 385 -6.29 -14.54 -20.55
CA ALA A 385 -6.95 -13.39 -21.13
C ALA A 385 -6.68 -12.11 -20.33
N VAL A 386 -6.75 -12.18 -18.98
CA VAL A 386 -6.51 -11.04 -18.09
C VAL A 386 -5.03 -10.63 -18.09
N SER A 387 -4.09 -11.58 -18.04
CA SER A 387 -2.64 -11.29 -18.09
C SER A 387 -2.24 -10.53 -19.35
N ASN A 388 -2.91 -10.78 -20.47
CA ASN A 388 -2.66 -10.09 -21.74
C ASN A 388 -3.42 -8.76 -21.90
N MET A 389 -4.20 -8.33 -20.91
CA MET A 389 -4.92 -7.05 -20.98
C MET A 389 -3.98 -5.88 -20.70
N LYS A 390 -4.32 -4.72 -21.28
CA LYS A 390 -3.75 -3.45 -20.83
C LYS A 390 -4.17 -3.18 -19.38
N LEU A 391 -3.35 -2.43 -18.67
CA LEU A 391 -3.66 -1.95 -17.33
C LEU A 391 -5.05 -1.29 -17.29
N PHE A 392 -5.84 -1.66 -16.30
CA PHE A 392 -7.18 -1.16 -16.07
C PHE A 392 -7.16 0.24 -15.49
N PHE A 393 -6.07 0.58 -14.79
CA PHE A 393 -5.86 1.89 -14.21
C PHE A 393 -4.60 2.54 -14.80
N PRO A 394 -4.68 3.03 -16.05
CA PRO A 394 -3.55 3.71 -16.67
C PRO A 394 -3.18 4.95 -15.87
N ARG A 395 -1.87 5.15 -15.65
CA ARG A 395 -1.35 6.35 -15.00
C ARG A 395 -1.75 7.61 -15.76
N ALA A 396 -2.00 8.69 -15.02
CA ALA A 396 -2.48 9.94 -15.61
C ALA A 396 -1.48 10.51 -16.62
N ARG A 397 -0.17 10.25 -16.43
CA ARG A 397 0.89 10.57 -17.40
C ARG A 397 0.67 10.01 -18.80
N LEU A 398 0.03 8.84 -18.94
CA LEU A 398 -0.24 8.23 -20.26
C LEU A 398 -1.27 9.03 -21.07
N SER A 399 -2.00 9.94 -20.42
CA SER A 399 -2.89 10.87 -21.10
C SER A 399 -2.16 12.10 -21.64
N TRP A 400 -0.89 12.31 -21.32
CA TRP A 400 -0.07 13.41 -21.81
C TRP A 400 0.79 12.94 -22.98
N THR A 401 0.87 13.75 -24.03
CA THR A 401 1.89 13.55 -25.04
C THR A 401 3.24 14.07 -24.53
N ILE A 402 4.33 13.56 -25.12
CA ILE A 402 5.68 14.03 -24.79
C ILE A 402 5.80 15.53 -25.02
N GLU A 403 5.14 16.07 -26.05
CA GLU A 403 5.11 17.49 -26.35
C GLU A 403 4.38 18.29 -25.26
N GLU A 404 3.17 17.87 -24.88
CA GLU A 404 2.38 18.54 -23.86
C GLU A 404 3.15 18.60 -22.53
N PHE A 405 3.82 17.51 -22.18
CA PHE A 405 4.62 17.47 -20.95
C PHE A 405 5.80 18.43 -21.00
N ARG A 406 6.62 18.38 -22.07
CA ARG A 406 7.79 19.26 -22.23
C ARG A 406 7.38 20.74 -22.25
N LEU A 407 6.27 21.07 -22.90
CA LEU A 407 5.72 22.42 -22.92
C LEU A 407 5.30 22.87 -21.52
N SER A 408 4.57 22.02 -20.81
CA SER A 408 4.13 22.31 -19.44
C SER A 408 5.32 22.46 -18.50
N GLU A 409 6.31 21.59 -18.57
CA GLU A 409 7.53 21.64 -17.78
C GLU A 409 8.29 22.96 -18.02
N MET A 410 8.53 23.32 -19.29
CA MET A 410 9.16 24.60 -19.64
C MET A 410 8.36 25.80 -19.13
N GLN A 411 7.04 25.77 -19.21
CA GLN A 411 6.17 26.83 -18.68
C GLN A 411 6.34 26.95 -17.17
N ARG A 412 6.27 25.85 -16.43
CA ARG A 412 6.47 25.81 -14.98
C ARG A 412 7.86 26.32 -14.59
N THR A 413 8.92 25.91 -15.29
CA THR A 413 10.28 26.45 -15.10
C THR A 413 10.33 27.97 -15.28
N CYS A 414 9.65 28.50 -16.30
CA CYS A 414 9.61 29.94 -16.50
C CYS A 414 8.82 30.66 -15.39
N ILE A 415 7.67 30.14 -14.98
CA ILE A 415 6.87 30.70 -13.89
C ILE A 415 7.73 30.76 -12.61
N TRP A 416 8.40 29.65 -12.28
CA TRP A 416 9.29 29.55 -11.13
C TRP A 416 10.46 30.56 -11.19
N LEU A 417 11.11 30.71 -12.36
CA LEU A 417 12.20 31.68 -12.55
C LEU A 417 11.76 33.14 -12.34
N PHE A 418 10.47 33.42 -12.46
CA PHE A 418 9.87 34.72 -12.16
C PHE A 418 9.39 34.85 -10.70
N GLY A 419 9.71 33.88 -9.84
CA GLY A 419 9.30 33.85 -8.43
C GLY A 419 7.87 33.34 -8.22
N GLY A 420 7.27 32.72 -9.24
CA GLY A 420 5.94 32.15 -9.15
C GLY A 420 5.92 30.76 -8.51
N HIS A 421 4.83 30.44 -7.83
CA HIS A 421 4.59 29.17 -7.14
C HIS A 421 3.11 28.76 -7.24
N GLY A 422 2.82 27.46 -7.15
CA GLY A 422 1.46 26.93 -7.09
C GLY A 422 1.07 26.03 -8.26
N TYR A 423 -0.22 26.04 -8.61
CA TYR A 423 -0.82 25.09 -9.56
C TYR A 423 -0.84 25.63 -10.99
N TRP A 424 -0.21 24.90 -11.92
CA TRP A 424 -0.24 25.17 -13.35
C TRP A 424 -1.20 24.23 -14.09
N PRO A 425 -2.34 24.71 -14.63
CA PRO A 425 -3.33 23.87 -15.28
C PRO A 425 -2.85 23.30 -16.62
N ARG A 426 -3.27 22.07 -16.93
CA ARG A 426 -3.07 21.47 -18.26
C ARG A 426 -3.95 22.21 -19.29
N ARG A 427 -3.33 22.71 -20.35
CA ARG A 427 -4.04 23.21 -21.53
C ARG A 427 -4.44 22.03 -22.43
N ARG A 428 -5.67 22.04 -22.93
CA ARG A 428 -6.17 21.03 -23.88
C ARG A 428 -6.03 21.48 -25.33
N ARG A 429 -5.89 22.78 -25.56
CA ARG A 429 -5.71 23.35 -26.90
C ARG A 429 -4.75 24.54 -26.89
N SER A 430 -4.04 24.71 -28.00
CA SER A 430 -3.07 25.80 -28.18
C SER A 430 -3.71 27.19 -28.29
N ASP A 431 -5.03 27.28 -28.52
CA ASP A 431 -5.81 28.52 -28.54
C ASP A 431 -6.40 28.91 -27.17
N GLU A 432 -6.31 28.03 -26.16
CA GLU A 432 -6.80 28.33 -24.81
C GLU A 432 -5.97 29.41 -24.13
N HIS A 433 -6.64 30.26 -23.33
CA HIS A 433 -5.98 31.29 -22.53
C HIS A 433 -5.07 30.65 -21.47
N PHE A 434 -3.93 31.30 -21.16
CA PHE A 434 -3.05 30.87 -20.07
C PHE A 434 -3.68 31.25 -18.72
N ASP A 435 -4.01 30.27 -17.90
CA ASP A 435 -4.67 30.50 -16.61
C ASP A 435 -3.66 30.56 -15.47
N PHE A 436 -3.43 31.77 -14.94
CA PHE A 436 -2.56 32.05 -13.80
C PHE A 436 -3.30 32.05 -12.46
N SER A 437 -4.59 31.72 -12.41
CA SER A 437 -5.39 31.80 -11.17
C SER A 437 -4.89 30.89 -10.04
N GLY A 438 -4.17 29.81 -10.38
CA GLY A 438 -3.50 28.91 -9.44
C GLY A 438 -2.09 29.33 -9.04
N ILE A 439 -1.59 30.44 -9.58
CA ILE A 439 -0.22 30.92 -9.42
C ILE A 439 -0.17 32.10 -8.45
N SER A 440 0.82 32.08 -7.57
CA SER A 440 1.12 33.16 -6.63
C SER A 440 2.57 33.62 -6.82
N GLY A 441 2.90 34.85 -6.41
CA GLY A 441 4.28 35.38 -6.45
C GLY A 441 4.69 36.07 -7.75
N ILE A 442 3.80 36.15 -8.76
CA ILE A 442 4.05 36.83 -10.03
C ILE A 442 3.30 38.17 -10.10
N GLU A 443 3.94 39.20 -10.65
CA GLU A 443 3.30 40.49 -10.96
C GLU A 443 2.58 40.46 -12.32
N GLU A 444 1.50 41.23 -12.48
CA GLU A 444 0.69 41.29 -13.73
C GLU A 444 1.54 41.61 -14.99
N ASN A 445 2.57 42.46 -14.84
CA ASN A 445 3.50 42.77 -15.93
C ASN A 445 4.34 41.56 -16.36
N ASP A 446 4.62 40.64 -15.45
CA ASP A 446 5.40 39.44 -15.73
C ASP A 446 4.54 38.33 -16.34
N GLU A 447 3.26 38.24 -15.98
CA GLU A 447 2.31 37.36 -16.68
C GLU A 447 2.26 37.67 -18.17
N ALA A 448 2.14 38.94 -18.55
CA ALA A 448 2.13 39.35 -19.95
C ALA A 448 3.42 38.95 -20.69
N LYS A 449 4.58 39.06 -20.03
CA LYS A 449 5.87 38.63 -20.61
C LYS A 449 5.94 37.12 -20.78
N LEU A 450 5.47 36.36 -19.78
CA LEU A 450 5.41 34.90 -19.81
C LEU A 450 4.52 34.40 -20.94
N ILE A 451 3.33 34.99 -21.13
CA ILE A 451 2.42 34.64 -22.23
C ILE A 451 3.10 34.81 -23.60
N VAL A 452 3.81 35.92 -23.81
CA VAL A 452 4.55 36.15 -25.06
C VAL A 452 5.64 35.09 -25.24
N LYS A 453 6.41 34.80 -24.18
CA LYS A 453 7.46 33.77 -24.20
C LYS A 453 6.89 32.39 -24.52
N PHE A 454 5.80 31.99 -23.87
CA PHE A 454 5.17 30.68 -24.08
C PHE A 454 4.71 30.48 -25.51
N ARG A 455 4.10 31.50 -26.14
CA ARG A 455 3.67 31.42 -27.55
C ARG A 455 4.85 31.28 -28.52
N ILE A 456 5.98 31.92 -28.23
CA ILE A 456 7.19 31.81 -29.05
C ILE A 456 7.76 30.39 -28.97
N GLU A 457 7.89 29.84 -27.77
CA GLU A 457 8.46 28.50 -27.57
C GLU A 457 7.52 27.39 -28.05
N GLU A 458 6.21 27.52 -27.86
CA GLU A 458 5.20 26.60 -28.39
C GLU A 458 5.31 26.49 -29.92
N LYS A 459 5.51 27.63 -30.60
CA LYS A 459 5.74 27.64 -32.05
C LYS A 459 7.03 26.92 -32.45
N LYS A 460 8.13 27.12 -31.72
CA LYS A 460 9.41 26.46 -32.02
C LYS A 460 9.30 24.94 -31.90
N ILE A 461 8.70 24.44 -30.83
CA ILE A 461 8.52 23.00 -30.60
C ILE A 461 7.66 22.38 -31.70
N ILE A 462 6.58 23.04 -32.11
CA ILE A 462 5.74 22.59 -33.23
C ILE A 462 6.53 22.55 -34.55
N ASP A 463 7.37 23.55 -34.82
CA ASP A 463 8.17 23.62 -36.04
C ASP A 463 9.30 22.57 -36.05
N GLU A 464 9.92 22.26 -34.91
CA GLU A 464 10.92 21.18 -34.78
C GLU A 464 10.31 19.81 -35.09
N LEU A 465 9.11 19.52 -34.57
CA LEU A 465 8.42 18.24 -34.76
C LEU A 465 7.93 18.02 -36.19
N ARG A 466 7.65 19.09 -36.95
CA ARG A 466 7.28 18.98 -38.37
C ARG A 466 8.46 18.59 -39.27
N ASN A 467 9.69 18.75 -38.77
CA ASN A 467 10.91 18.48 -39.52
C ASN A 467 11.54 17.11 -39.19
N LEU A 468 10.99 16.40 -38.20
CA LEU A 468 11.28 15.00 -37.87
C LEU A 468 10.28 14.09 -38.58
#